data_AF-A0A3E4TZX1-F1
#
_entry.id   AF-A0A3E4TZX1-F1
#
_cell.length_a   1.000
_cell.length_b   1.000
_cell.length_c   1.000
_cell.angle_alpha   90.00
_cell.angle_beta   90.00
_cell.angle_gamma   90.00
#
_symmetry.space_group_name_H-M   'P 1'
#
loop_
_entity.id
_entity.type
_entity.pdbx_description
1 polymer ?
#
loop_
_entity_poly.entity_id
_entity_poly.type
_entity_poly.pdbx_seq_one_letter_code
_entity_poly.pdbx_strand_id
1 'polypeptide(L)' 'MNILDTQGIMDLLHISINSVYKMYKDPDCPTFKVNGEYRIIEEELIKFLKEKSINTVDKRKRKTG' A
#
# COMPACT_ATOMS: atom_id res chain seq x y z
N MET A 1 3.65 -3.28 -17.31
CA MET A 1 2.68 -3.05 -16.24
C MET A 1 2.40 -4.37 -15.54
N ASN A 2 2.90 -4.55 -14.32
CA ASN A 2 2.65 -5.74 -13.52
C ASN A 2 1.45 -5.50 -12.60
N ILE A 3 0.53 -6.46 -12.53
CA ILE A 3 -0.66 -6.38 -11.68
C ILE A 3 -0.51 -7.44 -10.59
N LEU A 4 -0.49 -6.99 -9.35
CA LEU A 4 -0.34 -7.84 -8.17
C LEU A 4 -1.71 -8.15 -7.58
N ASP A 5 -1.93 -9.42 -7.24
CA ASP A 5 -2.94 -9.79 -6.25
C ASP A 5 -2.40 -9.67 -4.83
N THR A 6 -3.29 -9.95 -3.87
CA THR A 6 -2.96 -10.07 -2.46
C THR A 6 -1.73 -10.93 -2.21
N GLN A 7 -1.56 -12.07 -2.90
CA GLN A 7 -0.40 -12.94 -2.69
C GLN A 7 0.88 -12.29 -3.22
N GLY A 8 0.84 -11.74 -4.44
CA GLY A 8 1.98 -11.01 -5.01
C GLY A 8 2.41 -9.81 -4.14
N ILE A 9 1.46 -9.12 -3.50
CA ILE A 9 1.76 -8.03 -2.56
C ILE A 9 2.42 -8.55 -1.28
N MET A 10 1.96 -9.68 -0.75
CA MET A 10 2.57 -10.32 0.42
C MET A 10 4.03 -10.71 0.15
N ASP A 11 4.28 -11.30 -1.02
CA ASP A 11 5.61 -11.75 -1.42
C ASP A 11 6.53 -10.57 -1.69
N LEU A 12 6.03 -9.52 -2.37
CA LEU A 12 6.81 -8.32 -2.69
C LEU A 12 7.21 -7.51 -1.45
N LEU A 13 6.29 -7.36 -0.49
CA LEU A 13 6.50 -6.53 0.70
C LEU A 13 6.95 -7.33 1.93
N HIS A 14 6.99 -8.66 1.84
CA HIS A 14 7.23 -9.57 2.96
C HIS A 14 6.34 -9.28 4.18
N ILE A 15 5.04 -9.07 3.94
CA ILE A 15 4.05 -8.76 4.99
C ILE A 15 2.94 -9.82 5.07
N SER A 16 2.31 -9.91 6.24
CA SER A 16 1.17 -10.79 6.44
C SER A 16 -0.06 -10.36 5.62
N ILE A 17 -0.91 -11.31 5.26
CA ILE A 17 -2.20 -11.06 4.61
C ILE A 17 -3.06 -10.04 5.39
N ASN A 18 -3.02 -10.08 6.72
CA ASN A 18 -3.73 -9.16 7.59
C ASN A 18 -3.25 -7.71 7.41
N SER A 19 -1.94 -7.52 7.18
CA SER A 19 -1.35 -6.21 6.88
C SER A 19 -1.80 -5.71 5.52
N VAL A 20 -1.89 -6.60 4.52
CA VAL A 20 -2.40 -6.25 3.19
C VAL A 20 -3.87 -5.81 3.26
N TYR A 21 -4.73 -6.54 3.97
CA TYR A 21 -6.13 -6.12 4.15
C TYR A 21 -6.27 -4.81 4.93
N LYS A 22 -5.37 -4.51 5.87
CA LYS A 22 -5.33 -3.18 6.51
C LYS A 22 -4.95 -2.09 5.51
N MET A 23 -4.04 -2.37 4.59
CA MET A 23 -3.66 -1.44 3.52
C MET A 23 -4.84 -1.18 2.57
N TYR A 24 -5.61 -2.21 2.20
CA TYR A 24 -6.81 -2.06 1.37
C TYR A 24 -7.94 -1.23 2.01
N LYS A 25 -7.92 -1.05 3.32
CA LYS A 25 -8.88 -0.18 4.03
C LYS A 25 -8.51 1.30 3.93
N ASP A 26 -7.31 1.61 3.45
CA ASP A 26 -6.90 2.98 3.25
C ASP A 26 -7.57 3.54 1.98
N PRO A 27 -8.28 4.69 2.08
CA PRO A 27 -8.97 5.27 0.93
C PRO A 27 -8.01 5.73 -0.18
N ASP A 28 -6.74 5.99 0.16
CA ASP A 28 -5.73 6.41 -0.79
C ASP A 28 -4.98 5.22 -1.42
N CYS A 29 -5.31 3.97 -1.01
CA CYS A 29 -4.67 2.79 -1.58
C CYS A 29 -5.18 2.56 -3.02
N PRO A 30 -4.29 2.46 -4.03
CA PRO A 30 -4.66 2.37 -5.44
C PRO A 30 -5.13 0.95 -5.83
N THR A 31 -6.16 0.47 -5.16
CA THR A 31 -6.74 -0.85 -5.36
C THR A 31 -7.94 -0.81 -6.28
N PHE A 32 -8.11 -1.87 -7.06
CA PHE A 32 -9.31 -2.12 -7.85
C PHE A 32 -9.73 -3.58 -7.72
N LYS A 33 -10.98 -3.89 -8.07
CA LYS A 33 -11.51 -5.25 -8.01
C LYS A 33 -11.64 -5.87 -9.40
N VAL A 34 -11.13 -7.09 -9.55
CA VAL A 34 -11.32 -7.93 -10.73
C VAL A 34 -11.91 -9.25 -10.27
N ASN A 35 -13.10 -9.62 -10.76
CA ASN A 35 -13.81 -10.84 -10.35
C ASN A 35 -14.00 -10.97 -8.82
N GLY A 36 -14.17 -9.84 -8.12
CA GLY A 36 -14.31 -9.82 -6.66
C GLY A 36 -13.01 -9.84 -5.87
N GLU A 37 -11.87 -10.01 -6.54
CA GLU A 37 -10.54 -10.01 -5.92
C GLU A 37 -9.87 -8.63 -6.02
N TYR A 38 -9.16 -8.24 -4.96
CA TYR A 38 -8.36 -7.02 -4.94
C TYR A 38 -7.09 -7.19 -5.77
N ARG A 39 -6.81 -6.17 -6.60
CA ARG A 39 -5.62 -6.07 -7.44
C ARG A 39 -5.03 -4.66 -7.30
N ILE A 40 -3.72 -4.55 -7.46
CA ILE A 40 -2.98 -3.27 -7.49
C ILE A 40 -1.96 -3.31 -8.64
N ILE A 41 -1.78 -2.19 -9.35
CA ILE A 41 -0.67 -2.03 -10.28
C ILE A 41 0.61 -1.77 -9.46
N GLU A 42 1.67 -2.57 -9.69
CA GLU A 42 2.90 -2.52 -8.90
C GLU A 42 3.50 -1.10 -8.78
N GLU A 43 3.53 -0.34 -9.87
CA GLU A 43 4.05 1.03 -9.90
C GLU A 43 3.27 1.98 -8.96
N GLU A 44 1.94 1.86 -8.95
CA GLU A 44 1.05 2.62 -8.07
C GLU A 44 1.23 2.21 -6.61
N LEU A 45 1.43 0.92 -6.33
CA LEU A 45 1.75 0.42 -4.99
C LEU A 45 3.04 1.07 -4.46
N ILE A 46 4.10 1.05 -5.27
CA ILE A 46 5.40 1.64 -4.90
C ILE A 46 5.25 3.14 -4.64
N LYS A 47 4.49 3.85 -5.48
CA LYS A 47 4.22 5.28 -5.31
C LYS A 47 3.47 5.57 -4.01
N PHE A 48 2.38 4.86 -3.76
CA PHE A 48 1.61 4.94 -2.51
C PHE A 48 2.48 4.72 -1.26
N LEU A 49 3.32 3.69 -1.27
CA LEU A 49 4.22 3.39 -0.15
C LEU A 49 5.26 4.50 0.08
N LYS A 50 5.82 5.06 -0.99
CA LYS A 50 6.75 6.19 -0.91
C LYS A 50 6.08 7.41 -0.28
N GLU A 51 4.89 7.78 -0.75
CA GLU A 51 4.12 8.92 -0.23
C GLU A 51 3.76 8.75 1.25
N LYS A 52 3.37 7.53 1.66
CA LYS A 52 3.13 7.18 3.07
C LYS A 52 4.36 7.31 3.94
N SER A 53 5.52 6.87 3.46
CA SER A 53 6.78 6.95 4.22
C SER A 53 7.18 8.41 4.49
N ILE A 54 7.05 9.28 3.47
CA ILE A 54 7.39 10.70 3.55
C ILE A 54 6.48 11.42 4.55
N ASN A 55 5.18 11.17 4.49
CA ASN A 55 4.20 11.76 5.42
C ASN A 55 4.39 11.32 6.89
N THR A 56 5.02 10.17 7.13
CA THR A 56 5.30 9.69 8.49
C THR A 56 6.50 10.41 9.11
N VAL A 57 7.47 10.85 8.29
CA VAL A 57 8.65 11.60 8.74
C VAL A 57 8.29 13.06 9.05
N ASP A 58 7.44 13.69 8.24
CA ASP A 58 7.04 15.09 8.42
C ASP A 58 6.28 15.34 9.73
N LYS A 59 5.42 14.39 10.14
CA LYS A 59 4.67 14.49 11.41
C LYS A 59 5.55 14.43 12.67
N ARG A 60 6.76 13.86 12.59
CA ARG A 60 7.70 13.83 13.73
C ARG A 60 8.49 15.13 13.89
N LYS A 61 8.61 15.95 12.85
CA LYS A 61 9.31 17.25 12.92
C LYS A 61 8.49 18.38 13.55
N ARG A 62 7.16 18.22 13.70
CA ARG A 62 6.27 19.29 14.24
C ARG A 62 6.00 19.22 15.75
N LYS A 63 6.62 18.30 16.49
CA LYS A 63 6.41 18.15 17.95
C LYS A 63 7.55 18.69 18.82
N THR A 64 8.45 19.48 18.24
CA THR A 64 9.53 20.18 18.95
C THR A 64 9.53 21.63 18.48
N GLY A 65 8.58 22.40 19.00
CA GLY A 65 8.43 23.84 18.78
C GLY A 65 7.63 24.40 19.94
#